data_AF-A0A959NPC6-F1
#
_entry.id   AF-A0A959NPC6-F1
#
_cell.length_a   1.000
_cell.length_b   1.000
_cell.length_c   1.000
_cell.angle_alpha   90.00
_cell.angle_beta   90.00
_cell.angle_gamma   90.00
#
_symmetry.space_group_name_H-M   'P 1'
#
loop_
_entity.id
_entity.type
_entity.pdbx_description
1 polymer ?
#
loop_
_entity_poly.entity_id
_entity_poly.type
_entity_poly.pdbx_seq_one_letter_code
_entity_poly.pdbx_strand_id
1 'polypeptide(L)'
;KYEEFDFTSKINVIAKDNGVLISVYLDTPVPEKLEGRAGFNLEFLPSTYFEKTYMVDGNGGNFPRYPAGNTTIESIKNKITQFAGHTTFDDRGLGEFIVPEPLAKGKTIVLSPECPESFVTIKSLDAELMLFDGRNLAQNGWFIVRSLLPVNKTGKVLEWYLEANTIPNWVRKPNIGFSQVGYTPNQEKVAVIELDANDSPLNIAKVFKITSEGKSVEKFNGDVIEWGKYLRYNYAKFDFSSVKESGIYYIQYGDNKTNTFRINENVYDDVWHPTMDVWFPVQMDHMQVNEAYRVWHGE
;
A
#
# COMPACT_ATOMS: atom_id res chain seq x y z
N LYS A 1 27.26 6.22 2.65
CA LYS A 1 28.39 5.29 2.86
C LYS A 1 27.90 4.16 3.75
N TYR A 2 28.20 2.91 3.38
CA TYR A 2 27.97 1.72 4.20
C TYR A 2 29.27 1.39 4.93
N GLU A 3 29.39 1.84 6.18
CA GLU A 3 30.65 1.80 6.93
C GLU A 3 31.19 0.38 7.14
N GLU A 4 30.30 -0.60 7.43
CA GLU A 4 30.68 -2.00 7.63
C GLU A 4 31.43 -2.61 6.44
N PHE A 5 31.16 -2.12 5.22
CA PHE A 5 31.72 -2.64 3.98
C PHE A 5 32.69 -1.66 3.30
N ASP A 6 32.98 -0.52 3.94
CA ASP A 6 33.67 0.64 3.35
C ASP A 6 33.18 0.97 1.92
N PHE A 7 31.87 0.86 1.71
CA PHE A 7 31.27 0.90 0.38
C PHE A 7 30.43 2.17 0.20
N THR A 8 30.62 2.88 -0.90
CA THR A 8 29.84 4.08 -1.22
C THR A 8 29.25 3.95 -2.62
N SER A 9 27.93 4.12 -2.70
CA SER A 9 27.18 4.26 -3.94
C SER A 9 26.56 5.66 -4.02
N LYS A 10 26.36 6.13 -5.25
CA LYS A 10 25.64 7.37 -5.57
C LYS A 10 24.52 7.03 -6.54
N ILE A 11 23.34 7.59 -6.32
CA ILE A 11 22.22 7.49 -7.25
C ILE A 11 22.06 8.85 -7.91
N ASN A 12 21.98 8.86 -9.23
CA ASN A 12 21.66 10.03 -10.02
C ASN A 12 20.33 9.81 -10.74
N VAL A 13 19.43 10.79 -10.67
CA VAL A 13 18.12 10.73 -11.33
C VAL A 13 17.97 11.96 -12.21
N ILE A 14 17.76 11.74 -13.51
CA ILE A 14 17.57 12.82 -14.48
C ILE A 14 16.28 12.60 -15.25
N ALA A 15 15.56 13.68 -15.55
CA ALA A 15 14.39 13.61 -16.42
C ALA A 15 14.81 13.21 -17.84
N LYS A 16 14.03 12.32 -18.47
CA LYS A 16 14.22 11.92 -19.87
C LYS A 16 12.89 11.49 -20.46
N ASP A 17 12.55 12.03 -21.63
CA ASP A 17 11.30 11.75 -22.34
C ASP A 17 10.10 11.97 -21.39
N ASN A 18 9.24 10.97 -21.18
CA ASN A 18 8.10 11.02 -20.24
C ASN A 18 8.43 10.46 -18.85
N GLY A 19 9.69 10.09 -18.60
CA GLY A 19 10.12 9.42 -17.39
C GLY A 19 11.43 9.98 -16.85
N VAL A 20 12.18 9.10 -16.19
CA VAL A 20 13.48 9.40 -15.60
C VAL A 20 14.48 8.31 -15.94
N LEU A 21 15.74 8.71 -16.11
CA LEU A 21 16.87 7.79 -16.02
C LEU A 21 17.40 7.76 -14.60
N ILE A 22 17.47 6.56 -14.03
CA ILE A 22 18.04 6.29 -12.72
C ILE A 22 19.36 5.56 -12.95
N SER A 23 20.47 6.18 -12.55
CA SER A 23 21.80 5.61 -12.73
C SER A 23 22.47 5.41 -11.36
N VAL A 24 23.14 4.27 -11.18
CA VAL A 24 23.95 4.00 -9.99
C VAL A 24 25.42 4.14 -10.34
N TYR A 25 26.14 4.90 -9.51
CA TYR A 25 27.57 5.13 -9.63
C TYR A 25 28.33 4.55 -8.44
N LEU A 26 29.44 3.88 -8.72
CA LEU A 26 30.37 3.36 -7.71
C LEU A 26 31.76 3.95 -7.89
N ASP A 27 32.33 4.47 -6.80
CA ASP A 27 33.71 4.97 -6.80
C ASP A 27 34.73 3.80 -6.72
N THR A 28 34.36 2.71 -6.04
CA THR A 28 35.10 1.44 -5.94
C THR A 28 34.20 0.26 -6.32
N PRO A 29 34.75 -0.87 -6.80
CA PRO A 29 33.94 -2.05 -7.11
C PRO A 29 33.13 -2.54 -5.90
N VAL A 30 32.06 -3.31 -6.19
CA VAL A 30 31.32 -4.02 -5.15
C VAL A 30 32.29 -4.89 -4.33
N PRO A 31 32.32 -4.76 -2.99
CA PRO A 31 33.16 -5.61 -2.15
C PRO A 31 32.84 -7.09 -2.31
N GLU A 32 33.84 -7.96 -2.20
CA GLU A 32 33.72 -9.41 -2.38
C GLU A 32 32.56 -10.02 -1.54
N LYS A 33 32.41 -9.60 -0.29
CA LYS A 33 31.34 -10.05 0.63
C LYS A 33 29.93 -9.71 0.13
N LEU A 34 29.79 -8.75 -0.79
CA LEU A 34 28.52 -8.27 -1.35
C LEU A 34 28.30 -8.72 -2.81
N GLU A 35 29.22 -9.48 -3.41
CA GLU A 35 29.06 -10.00 -4.76
C GLU A 35 27.82 -10.90 -4.86
N GLY A 36 27.01 -10.69 -5.91
CA GLY A 36 25.72 -11.38 -6.07
C GLY A 36 24.63 -10.96 -5.07
N ARG A 37 24.91 -10.01 -4.17
CA ARG A 37 24.01 -9.60 -3.07
C ARG A 37 23.70 -8.11 -3.08
N ALA A 38 24.67 -7.25 -3.38
CA ALA A 38 24.39 -5.82 -3.54
C ALA A 38 23.54 -5.59 -4.79
N GLY A 39 22.47 -4.81 -4.64
CA GLY A 39 21.57 -4.47 -5.73
C GLY A 39 20.92 -3.12 -5.53
N PHE A 40 20.36 -2.59 -6.61
CA PHE A 40 19.45 -1.46 -6.57
C PHE A 40 18.03 -2.00 -6.49
N ASN A 41 17.27 -1.51 -5.51
CA ASN A 41 15.89 -1.90 -5.26
C ASN A 41 14.98 -0.68 -5.42
N LEU A 42 13.82 -0.90 -6.02
CA LEU A 42 12.71 0.04 -5.99
C LEU A 42 11.47 -0.68 -5.47
N GLU A 43 10.83 -0.10 -4.46
CA GLU A 43 9.72 -0.72 -3.75
C GLU A 43 8.38 -0.13 -4.18
N PHE A 44 7.37 -1.00 -4.29
CA PHE A 44 6.02 -0.68 -4.73
C PHE A 44 5.01 -1.12 -3.68
N LEU A 45 4.12 -0.19 -3.27
CA LEU A 45 3.15 -0.41 -2.20
C LEU A 45 2.16 -1.53 -2.58
N PRO A 46 2.11 -2.65 -1.85
CA PRO A 46 1.36 -3.81 -2.30
C PRO A 46 -0.14 -3.59 -2.47
N SER A 47 -0.78 -2.78 -1.61
CA SER A 47 -2.21 -2.47 -1.72
C SER A 47 -2.61 -1.73 -3.00
N THR A 48 -1.65 -1.08 -3.66
CA THR A 48 -1.87 -0.45 -4.97
C THR A 48 -1.88 -1.48 -6.10
N TYR A 49 -1.26 -2.64 -5.89
CA TYR A 49 -0.99 -3.64 -6.93
C TYR A 49 -1.70 -4.98 -6.73
N PHE A 50 -2.30 -5.27 -5.57
CA PHE A 50 -2.98 -6.55 -5.34
C PHE A 50 -3.98 -6.90 -6.44
N GLU A 51 -3.88 -8.14 -6.92
CA GLU A 51 -4.75 -8.71 -7.96
C GLU A 51 -4.67 -7.97 -9.32
N LYS A 52 -3.77 -6.99 -9.47
CA LYS A 52 -3.44 -6.35 -10.74
C LYS A 52 -2.42 -7.17 -11.54
N THR A 53 -2.29 -6.83 -12.83
CA THR A 53 -1.36 -7.53 -13.72
C THR A 53 0.02 -6.87 -13.75
N TYR A 54 1.01 -7.65 -14.14
CA TYR A 54 2.31 -7.17 -14.59
C TYR A 54 2.72 -7.90 -15.87
N MET A 55 3.64 -7.32 -16.62
CA MET A 55 4.28 -7.98 -17.76
C MET A 55 5.79 -7.89 -17.65
N VAL A 56 6.50 -8.98 -17.93
CA VAL A 56 7.96 -9.02 -18.00
C VAL A 56 8.38 -9.54 -19.37
N ASP A 57 9.04 -8.68 -20.15
CA ASP A 57 9.41 -8.93 -21.55
C ASP A 57 8.24 -9.49 -22.40
N GLY A 58 7.03 -8.99 -22.16
CA GLY A 58 5.80 -9.40 -22.85
C GLY A 58 5.06 -10.60 -22.24
N ASN A 59 5.66 -11.29 -21.26
CA ASN A 59 4.99 -12.38 -20.55
C ASN A 59 4.18 -11.82 -19.37
N GLY A 60 2.86 -12.12 -19.34
CA GLY A 60 1.96 -11.64 -18.31
C GLY A 60 2.01 -12.47 -17.01
N GLY A 61 1.76 -11.80 -15.89
CA GLY A 61 1.57 -12.39 -14.57
C GLY A 61 0.66 -11.53 -13.69
N ASN A 62 0.31 -12.01 -12.50
CA ASN A 62 -0.56 -11.32 -11.56
C ASN A 62 0.15 -11.09 -10.22
N PHE A 63 -0.07 -9.93 -9.63
CA PHE A 63 0.37 -9.63 -8.28
C PHE A 63 -0.48 -10.39 -7.25
N PRO A 64 0.14 -11.17 -6.34
CA PRO A 64 -0.61 -12.00 -5.41
C PRO A 64 -1.17 -11.16 -4.25
N ARG A 65 -2.39 -11.48 -3.81
CA ARG A 65 -3.02 -10.83 -2.65
C ARG A 65 -2.33 -11.19 -1.34
N TYR A 66 -1.97 -12.45 -1.16
CA TYR A 66 -1.18 -12.93 -0.03
C TYR A 66 0.29 -13.07 -0.43
N PRO A 67 1.24 -13.08 0.53
CA PRO A 67 2.64 -13.35 0.23
C PRO A 67 2.76 -14.66 -0.54
N ALA A 68 3.40 -14.62 -1.71
CA ALA A 68 3.59 -15.79 -2.56
C ALA A 68 4.91 -15.72 -3.34
N GLY A 69 5.32 -16.85 -3.88
CA GLY A 69 6.57 -17.00 -4.61
C GLY A 69 7.41 -18.15 -4.07
N ASN A 70 8.33 -18.64 -4.89
CA ASN A 70 9.27 -19.65 -4.44
C ASN A 70 10.25 -19.04 -3.44
N THR A 71 10.68 -19.88 -2.51
CA THR A 71 11.70 -19.52 -1.52
C THR A 71 12.65 -20.67 -1.34
N THR A 72 13.91 -20.37 -1.08
CA THR A 72 14.92 -21.35 -0.66
C THR A 72 15.34 -21.07 0.78
N ILE A 73 15.83 -22.10 1.45
CA ILE A 73 16.42 -22.00 2.79
C ILE A 73 17.95 -22.03 2.64
N GLU A 74 18.62 -21.11 3.31
CA GLU A 74 20.08 -21.05 3.38
C GLU A 74 20.60 -20.97 4.81
N SER A 75 21.87 -21.34 5.02
CA SER A 75 22.52 -21.19 6.32
C SER A 75 22.74 -19.73 6.69
N ILE A 76 22.50 -19.37 7.96
CA ILE A 76 22.73 -18.02 8.50
C ILE A 76 24.16 -17.51 8.30
N LYS A 77 25.14 -18.41 8.13
CA LYS A 77 26.54 -18.08 7.79
C LYS A 77 26.67 -17.31 6.48
N ASN A 78 25.72 -17.49 5.57
CA ASN A 78 25.67 -16.79 4.29
C ASN A 78 24.88 -15.47 4.40
N LYS A 79 24.14 -15.22 5.48
CA LYS A 79 23.29 -14.03 5.60
C LYS A 79 24.15 -12.79 5.84
N ILE A 80 23.88 -11.72 5.08
CA ILE A 80 24.43 -10.40 5.39
C ILE A 80 23.66 -9.83 6.58
N THR A 81 24.38 -9.37 7.60
CA THR A 81 23.80 -8.70 8.76
C THR A 81 22.97 -7.50 8.30
N GLN A 82 21.73 -7.42 8.75
CA GLN A 82 20.91 -6.25 8.42
C GLN A 82 21.42 -5.03 9.18
N PHE A 83 21.05 -3.85 8.69
CA PHE A 83 21.32 -2.60 9.38
C PHE A 83 20.84 -2.67 10.84
N ALA A 84 21.65 -2.14 11.76
CA ALA A 84 21.41 -2.17 13.21
C ALA A 84 21.25 -3.58 13.83
N GLY A 85 21.66 -4.65 13.13
CA GLY A 85 21.61 -6.01 13.67
C GLY A 85 20.19 -6.60 13.73
N HIS A 86 19.23 -6.00 13.03
CA HIS A 86 17.86 -6.51 13.00
C HIS A 86 17.78 -7.90 12.34
N THR A 87 16.83 -8.72 12.80
CA THR A 87 16.42 -9.94 12.11
C THR A 87 14.94 -9.86 11.77
N THR A 88 14.60 -10.18 10.53
CA THR A 88 13.21 -10.31 10.05
C THR A 88 12.72 -11.76 10.13
N PHE A 89 13.52 -12.66 10.71
CA PHE A 89 13.25 -14.09 10.76
C PHE A 89 13.67 -14.64 12.12
N ASP A 90 12.75 -15.33 12.79
CA ASP A 90 13.06 -16.20 13.91
C ASP A 90 13.44 -17.57 13.34
N ASP A 91 14.72 -17.93 13.47
CA ASP A 91 15.22 -19.20 12.98
C ASP A 91 14.89 -20.37 13.92
N ARG A 92 14.29 -20.10 15.09
CA ARG A 92 14.00 -21.07 16.14
C ARG A 92 15.22 -21.92 16.51
N GLY A 93 16.42 -21.34 16.39
CA GLY A 93 17.70 -22.00 16.66
C GLY A 93 18.20 -22.94 15.56
N LEU A 94 17.57 -22.95 14.38
CA LEU A 94 17.98 -23.80 13.25
C LEU A 94 19.22 -23.27 12.51
N GLY A 95 19.61 -22.01 12.71
CA GLY A 95 20.78 -21.43 12.02
C GLY A 95 20.56 -21.26 10.53
N GLU A 96 19.32 -20.98 10.13
CA GLU A 96 18.84 -20.91 8.74
C GLU A 96 18.07 -19.61 8.50
N PHE A 97 17.92 -19.21 7.23
CA PHE A 97 17.08 -18.10 6.83
C PHE A 97 16.45 -18.32 5.45
N ILE A 98 15.32 -17.66 5.23
CA ILE A 98 14.57 -17.71 3.96
C ILE A 98 15.19 -16.73 2.95
N VAL A 99 15.37 -17.20 1.71
CA VAL A 99 15.76 -16.40 0.55
C VAL A 99 14.59 -16.41 -0.45
N PRO A 100 13.95 -15.26 -0.74
CA PRO A 100 12.88 -15.20 -1.72
C PRO A 100 13.45 -15.28 -3.14
N GLU A 101 12.79 -16.07 -3.98
CA GLU A 101 13.04 -16.07 -5.42
C GLU A 101 12.13 -15.04 -6.12
N PRO A 102 12.55 -14.52 -7.29
CA PRO A 102 11.71 -13.57 -8.01
C PRO A 102 10.52 -14.25 -8.67
N LEU A 103 9.39 -13.55 -8.67
CA LEU A 103 8.18 -13.89 -9.40
C LEU A 103 8.43 -13.92 -10.91
N ALA A 104 9.27 -13.01 -11.41
CA ALA A 104 9.63 -12.90 -12.81
C ALA A 104 10.97 -12.16 -12.99
N LYS A 105 11.63 -12.41 -14.12
CA LYS A 105 12.91 -11.79 -14.50
C LYS A 105 12.90 -11.37 -15.98
N GLY A 106 13.56 -10.26 -16.30
CA GLY A 106 13.64 -9.78 -17.69
C GLY A 106 14.36 -8.44 -17.83
N LYS A 107 14.22 -7.79 -18.99
CA LYS A 107 14.80 -6.47 -19.28
C LYS A 107 13.81 -5.32 -19.20
N THR A 108 12.52 -5.62 -19.38
CA THR A 108 11.41 -4.68 -19.26
C THR A 108 10.37 -5.25 -18.31
N ILE A 109 10.02 -4.48 -17.29
CA ILE A 109 8.93 -4.78 -16.37
C ILE A 109 7.86 -3.69 -16.49
N VAL A 110 6.63 -4.09 -16.74
CA VAL A 110 5.45 -3.22 -16.80
C VAL A 110 4.50 -3.60 -15.69
N LEU A 111 4.15 -2.66 -14.82
CA LEU A 111 3.28 -2.85 -13.67
C LEU A 111 1.92 -2.22 -13.96
N SER A 112 0.84 -2.95 -13.71
CA SER A 112 -0.55 -2.50 -13.86
C SER A 112 -0.88 -1.76 -15.16
N PRO A 113 -0.56 -2.33 -16.34
CA PRO A 113 -0.88 -1.72 -17.64
C PRO A 113 -2.38 -1.41 -17.82
N GLU A 114 -3.25 -2.13 -17.12
CA GLU A 114 -4.70 -1.93 -17.11
C GLU A 114 -5.18 -0.78 -16.22
N CYS A 115 -4.32 -0.19 -15.39
CA CYS A 115 -4.69 0.83 -14.40
C CYS A 115 -3.81 2.09 -14.55
N PRO A 116 -4.31 3.15 -15.22
CA PRO A 116 -3.53 4.38 -15.47
C PRO A 116 -2.95 5.05 -14.22
N GLU A 117 -3.60 4.92 -13.06
CA GLU A 117 -3.15 5.53 -11.78
C GLU A 117 -1.93 4.82 -11.17
N SER A 118 -1.65 3.58 -11.57
CA SER A 118 -0.53 2.78 -11.05
C SER A 118 0.33 2.15 -12.14
N PHE A 119 0.17 2.62 -13.39
CA PHE A 119 0.90 2.10 -14.54
C PHE A 119 2.34 2.61 -14.51
N VAL A 120 3.29 1.69 -14.34
CA VAL A 120 4.74 1.98 -14.32
C VAL A 120 5.45 1.07 -15.30
N THR A 121 6.34 1.62 -16.11
CA THR A 121 7.26 0.88 -16.97
C THR A 121 8.69 1.07 -16.49
N ILE A 122 9.45 -0.01 -16.35
CA ILE A 122 10.86 -0.01 -15.99
C ILE A 122 11.61 -0.78 -17.07
N LYS A 123 12.63 -0.17 -17.65
CA LYS A 123 13.52 -0.78 -18.64
C LYS A 123 14.94 -0.69 -18.16
N SER A 124 15.67 -1.80 -18.27
CA SER A 124 17.09 -1.87 -17.95
C SER A 124 17.87 -2.20 -19.21
N LEU A 125 18.93 -1.43 -19.49
CA LEU A 125 19.79 -1.67 -20.65
C LEU A 125 20.89 -2.68 -20.33
N ASP A 126 21.42 -2.64 -19.11
CA ASP A 126 22.69 -3.26 -18.75
C ASP A 126 22.57 -4.34 -17.66
N ALA A 127 21.44 -4.45 -16.97
CA ALA A 127 21.20 -5.48 -15.95
C ALA A 127 19.87 -6.22 -16.14
N GLU A 128 19.71 -7.39 -15.53
CA GLU A 128 18.42 -8.08 -15.43
C GLU A 128 17.58 -7.43 -14.32
N LEU A 129 16.32 -7.17 -14.60
CA LEU A 129 15.31 -6.77 -13.62
C LEU A 129 14.64 -8.03 -13.06
N MET A 130 14.45 -8.05 -11.75
CA MET A 130 13.82 -9.15 -11.02
C MET A 130 12.69 -8.58 -10.17
N LEU A 131 11.48 -9.13 -10.32
CA LEU A 131 10.31 -8.77 -9.52
C LEU A 131 10.18 -9.73 -8.34
N PHE A 132 10.11 -9.22 -7.11
CA PHE A 132 9.95 -10.01 -5.89
C PHE A 132 8.70 -9.61 -5.11
N ASP A 133 8.22 -10.54 -4.30
CA ASP A 133 7.31 -10.28 -3.19
C ASP A 133 8.09 -10.26 -1.87
N GLY A 134 8.42 -9.06 -1.37
CA GLY A 134 9.14 -8.87 -0.12
C GLY A 134 8.36 -9.32 1.11
N ARG A 135 7.05 -9.58 0.98
CA ARG A 135 6.22 -10.02 2.10
C ARG A 135 6.52 -11.43 2.56
N ASN A 136 7.22 -12.22 1.74
CA ASN A 136 7.74 -13.54 2.12
C ASN A 136 8.79 -13.44 3.24
N LEU A 137 9.40 -12.26 3.47
CA LEU A 137 10.38 -12.03 4.52
C LEU A 137 9.85 -11.22 5.70
N ALA A 138 8.85 -10.37 5.49
CA ALA A 138 8.29 -9.51 6.53
C ALA A 138 6.82 -9.21 6.23
N GLN A 139 5.94 -9.24 7.23
CA GLN A 139 4.51 -9.00 7.01
C GLN A 139 4.20 -7.62 6.40
N ASN A 140 5.05 -6.63 6.65
CA ASN A 140 4.98 -5.28 6.09
C ASN A 140 5.85 -5.07 4.83
N GLY A 141 6.35 -6.16 4.23
CA GLY A 141 7.19 -6.11 3.02
C GLY A 141 6.44 -5.57 1.80
N TRP A 142 7.19 -5.08 0.81
CA TRP A 142 6.66 -4.46 -0.41
C TRP A 142 6.91 -5.34 -1.64
N PHE A 143 6.29 -5.02 -2.79
CA PHE A 143 6.77 -5.58 -4.05
C PHE A 143 8.07 -4.87 -4.44
N ILE A 144 9.05 -5.61 -4.93
CA ILE A 144 10.39 -5.07 -5.17
C ILE A 144 10.80 -5.36 -6.59
N VAL A 145 11.18 -4.34 -7.34
CA VAL A 145 11.97 -4.52 -8.56
C VAL A 145 13.43 -4.32 -8.21
N ARG A 146 14.27 -5.28 -8.60
CA ARG A 146 15.69 -5.30 -8.25
C ARG A 146 16.58 -5.66 -9.42
N SER A 147 17.76 -5.04 -9.46
CA SER A 147 18.92 -5.49 -10.25
C SER A 147 20.12 -5.62 -9.35
N LEU A 148 20.97 -6.61 -9.61
CA LEU A 148 22.25 -6.76 -8.93
C LEU A 148 23.27 -5.79 -9.52
N LEU A 149 24.15 -5.27 -8.65
CA LEU A 149 25.28 -4.48 -9.08
C LEU A 149 26.36 -5.40 -9.68
N PRO A 150 26.98 -5.03 -10.80
CA PRO A 150 28.03 -5.85 -11.41
C PRO A 150 29.30 -5.87 -10.57
N VAL A 151 29.98 -7.02 -10.56
CA VAL A 151 31.28 -7.20 -9.92
C VAL A 151 32.38 -6.50 -10.73
N ASN A 152 33.44 -6.04 -10.07
CA ASN A 152 34.65 -5.47 -10.70
C ASN A 152 34.42 -4.24 -11.62
N LYS A 153 33.33 -3.48 -11.42
CA LYS A 153 33.06 -2.25 -12.18
C LYS A 153 33.01 -1.01 -11.29
N THR A 154 33.43 0.11 -11.84
CA THR A 154 33.34 1.46 -11.25
C THR A 154 32.71 2.44 -12.24
N GLY A 155 32.44 3.67 -11.80
CA GLY A 155 31.72 4.65 -12.61
C GLY A 155 30.24 4.31 -12.66
N LYS A 156 29.59 4.50 -13.82
CA LYS A 156 28.18 4.15 -14.02
C LYS A 156 28.04 2.63 -14.16
N VAL A 157 27.44 1.98 -13.17
CA VAL A 157 27.36 0.50 -13.10
C VAL A 157 25.97 -0.07 -13.38
N LEU A 158 24.93 0.76 -13.34
CA LEU A 158 23.55 0.40 -13.59
C LEU A 158 22.82 1.60 -14.17
N GLU A 159 21.92 1.38 -15.13
CA GLU A 159 21.01 2.41 -15.62
C GLU A 159 19.63 1.85 -15.94
N TRP A 160 18.61 2.40 -15.28
CA TRP A 160 17.20 2.12 -15.53
C TRP A 160 16.53 3.34 -16.17
N TYR A 161 15.67 3.09 -17.14
CA TYR A 161 14.63 4.04 -17.54
C TYR A 161 13.33 3.67 -16.82
N LEU A 162 12.76 4.61 -16.07
CA LEU A 162 11.50 4.47 -15.36
C LEU A 162 10.51 5.51 -15.87
N GLU A 163 9.34 5.05 -16.30
CA GLU A 163 8.24 5.88 -16.75
C GLU A 163 6.99 5.52 -15.94
N ALA A 164 6.56 6.45 -15.09
CA ALA A 164 5.27 6.35 -14.41
C ALA A 164 4.24 7.12 -15.23
N ASN A 165 3.11 6.47 -15.53
CA ASN A 165 2.05 7.11 -16.29
C ASN A 165 1.55 8.36 -15.57
N THR A 166 1.31 9.43 -16.33
CA THR A 166 0.75 10.68 -15.82
C THR A 166 -0.65 10.87 -16.38
N ILE A 167 -1.58 11.32 -15.53
CA ILE A 167 -2.97 11.62 -15.93
C ILE A 167 -3.09 13.15 -15.98
N PRO A 168 -3.29 13.76 -17.17
CA PRO A 168 -3.44 15.21 -17.29
C PRO A 168 -4.61 15.72 -16.45
N ASN A 169 -4.39 16.82 -15.72
CA ASN A 169 -5.39 17.45 -14.85
C ASN A 169 -6.01 16.48 -13.83
N TRP A 170 -5.22 15.52 -13.33
CA TRP A 170 -5.68 14.58 -12.33
C TRP A 170 -6.12 15.31 -11.05
N VAL A 171 -7.34 15.01 -10.61
CA VAL A 171 -7.91 15.46 -9.34
C VAL A 171 -8.30 14.23 -8.56
N ARG A 172 -7.78 14.10 -7.34
CA ARG A 172 -8.14 12.98 -6.46
C ARG A 172 -9.63 13.00 -6.17
N LYS A 173 -10.27 11.83 -6.23
CA LYS A 173 -11.68 11.68 -5.82
C LYS A 173 -11.87 12.14 -4.36
N PRO A 174 -12.95 12.90 -4.07
CA PRO A 174 -13.32 13.28 -2.71
C PRO A 174 -13.35 12.09 -1.75
N ASN A 175 -12.74 12.24 -0.59
CA ASN A 175 -12.83 11.28 0.51
C ASN A 175 -13.81 11.81 1.56
N ILE A 176 -14.95 11.15 1.71
CA ILE A 176 -16.03 11.55 2.60
C ILE A 176 -15.88 10.77 3.91
N GLY A 177 -15.37 11.44 4.94
CA GLY A 177 -15.26 10.91 6.29
C GLY A 177 -16.57 11.01 7.07
N PHE A 178 -16.97 9.92 7.72
CA PHE A 178 -18.16 9.81 8.56
C PHE A 178 -17.96 8.67 9.58
N SER A 179 -18.81 8.60 10.61
CA SER A 179 -18.86 7.45 11.52
C SER A 179 -19.29 6.19 10.77
N GLN A 180 -18.37 5.27 10.52
CA GLN A 180 -18.67 3.98 9.88
C GLN A 180 -19.55 3.07 10.76
N VAL A 181 -19.51 3.26 12.08
CA VAL A 181 -20.41 2.59 13.03
C VAL A 181 -21.86 3.10 12.85
N GLY A 182 -22.00 4.42 12.71
CA GLY A 182 -23.26 5.14 12.60
C GLY A 182 -23.45 6.22 13.67
N TYR A 183 -24.69 6.67 13.85
CA TYR A 183 -25.08 7.79 14.71
C TYR A 183 -26.35 7.47 15.49
N THR A 184 -26.52 8.05 16.68
CA THR A 184 -27.84 8.05 17.34
C THR A 184 -28.75 9.15 16.76
N PRO A 185 -30.08 9.02 16.83
CA PRO A 185 -31.02 10.00 16.29
C PRO A 185 -30.77 11.44 16.78
N ASN A 186 -30.39 11.61 18.06
CA ASN A 186 -30.23 12.91 18.69
C ASN A 186 -28.79 13.44 18.71
N GLN A 187 -27.82 12.64 18.25
CA GLN A 187 -26.43 13.08 18.11
C GLN A 187 -26.26 14.06 16.95
N GLU A 188 -25.27 14.94 17.07
CA GLU A 188 -24.73 15.72 15.96
C GLU A 188 -24.11 14.78 14.91
N LYS A 189 -24.40 15.03 13.63
CA LYS A 189 -23.98 14.19 12.51
C LYS A 189 -23.34 15.08 11.46
N VAL A 190 -22.01 15.03 11.40
CA VAL A 190 -21.21 15.83 10.46
C VAL A 190 -20.30 14.90 9.66
N ALA A 191 -20.39 15.00 8.34
CA ALA A 191 -19.40 14.41 7.45
C ALA A 191 -18.31 15.43 7.13
N VAL A 192 -17.07 14.96 7.08
CA VAL A 192 -15.91 15.76 6.67
C VAL A 192 -15.51 15.32 5.27
N ILE A 193 -15.59 16.24 4.31
CA ILE A 193 -15.26 15.99 2.91
C ILE A 193 -13.85 16.50 2.67
N GLU A 194 -12.92 15.58 2.43
CA GLU A 194 -11.53 15.87 2.07
C GLU A 194 -11.39 15.89 0.54
N LEU A 195 -10.88 17.00 0.02
CA LEU A 195 -10.79 17.32 -1.40
C LEU A 195 -9.32 17.54 -1.80
N ASP A 196 -9.01 17.26 -3.06
CA ASP A 196 -7.71 17.63 -3.63
C ASP A 196 -7.48 19.15 -3.52
N ALA A 197 -6.21 19.56 -3.45
CA ALA A 197 -5.87 20.98 -3.41
C ALA A 197 -6.36 21.75 -4.66
N ASN A 198 -6.52 21.05 -5.79
CA ASN A 198 -6.99 21.61 -7.06
C ASN A 198 -8.48 21.38 -7.32
N ASP A 199 -9.20 20.73 -6.39
CA ASP A 199 -10.63 20.49 -6.54
C ASP A 199 -11.44 21.73 -6.15
N SER A 200 -12.62 21.87 -6.74
CA SER A 200 -13.57 22.95 -6.45
C SER A 200 -14.73 22.40 -5.62
N PRO A 201 -14.89 22.81 -4.34
CA PRO A 201 -15.94 22.29 -3.49
C PRO A 201 -17.34 22.52 -4.09
N LEU A 202 -18.11 21.45 -4.23
CA LEU A 202 -19.55 21.52 -4.47
C LEU A 202 -20.25 22.07 -3.23
N ASN A 203 -21.31 22.85 -3.45
CA ASN A 203 -22.05 23.52 -2.39
C ASN A 203 -23.05 22.62 -1.65
N ILE A 204 -23.29 21.39 -2.14
CA ILE A 204 -24.39 20.53 -1.68
C ILE A 204 -23.91 19.09 -1.52
N ALA A 205 -24.38 18.44 -0.46
CA ALA A 205 -24.35 17.00 -0.29
C ALA A 205 -25.73 16.48 0.14
N LYS A 206 -25.93 15.17 -0.03
CA LYS A 206 -27.22 14.51 0.18
C LYS A 206 -27.08 13.28 1.06
N VAL A 207 -28.14 12.96 1.79
CA VAL A 207 -28.27 11.70 2.54
C VAL A 207 -29.41 10.89 1.95
N PHE A 208 -29.13 9.63 1.66
CA PHE A 208 -30.11 8.67 1.14
C PHE A 208 -30.33 7.55 2.14
N LYS A 209 -31.60 7.19 2.37
CA LYS A 209 -31.99 5.97 3.09
C LYS A 209 -32.11 4.81 2.11
N ILE A 210 -31.61 3.65 2.47
CA ILE A 210 -31.82 2.39 1.74
C ILE A 210 -33.06 1.71 2.32
N THR A 211 -34.01 1.37 1.46
CA THR A 211 -35.25 0.66 1.85
C THR A 211 -35.05 -0.86 1.87
N SER A 212 -36.02 -1.59 2.44
CA SER A 212 -36.05 -3.05 2.44
C SER A 212 -36.03 -3.67 1.03
N GLU A 213 -36.49 -2.92 0.02
CA GLU A 213 -36.49 -3.33 -1.39
C GLU A 213 -35.17 -2.97 -2.11
N GLY A 214 -34.17 -2.44 -1.37
CA GLY A 214 -32.89 -2.01 -1.92
C GLY A 214 -32.92 -0.67 -2.68
N LYS A 215 -34.02 0.10 -2.56
CA LYS A 215 -34.15 1.40 -3.22
C LYS A 215 -33.51 2.50 -2.38
N SER A 216 -32.92 3.49 -3.05
CA SER A 216 -32.39 4.70 -2.41
C SER A 216 -33.44 5.81 -2.42
N VAL A 217 -33.78 6.34 -1.25
CA VAL A 217 -34.71 7.48 -1.08
C VAL A 217 -33.96 8.64 -0.47
N GLU A 218 -33.95 9.80 -1.13
CA GLU A 218 -33.34 11.02 -0.59
C GLU A 218 -34.10 11.44 0.69
N LYS A 219 -33.37 11.62 1.79
CA LYS A 219 -33.93 12.02 3.09
C LYS A 219 -33.48 13.40 3.52
N PHE A 220 -32.33 13.85 3.01
CA PHE A 220 -31.81 15.18 3.30
C PHE A 220 -30.92 15.67 2.18
N ASN A 221 -30.95 16.98 1.99
CA ASN A 221 -30.12 17.75 1.09
C ASN A 221 -29.75 19.03 1.84
N GLY A 222 -28.47 19.34 1.95
CA GLY A 222 -27.99 20.47 2.72
C GLY A 222 -26.67 21.01 2.20
N ASP A 223 -26.35 22.20 2.70
CA ASP A 223 -25.16 22.94 2.31
C ASP A 223 -23.89 22.25 2.78
N VAL A 224 -22.87 22.32 1.94
CA VAL A 224 -21.51 21.93 2.24
C VAL A 224 -20.73 23.20 2.55
N ILE A 225 -20.29 23.32 3.80
CA ILE A 225 -19.62 24.51 4.30
C ILE A 225 -18.11 24.28 4.23
N GLU A 226 -17.41 25.10 3.47
CA GLU A 226 -15.95 25.06 3.43
C GLU A 226 -15.37 25.30 4.83
N TRP A 227 -14.48 24.40 5.26
CA TRP A 227 -13.77 24.53 6.53
C TRP A 227 -12.37 25.09 6.33
N GLY A 228 -11.74 24.78 5.19
CA GLY A 228 -10.47 25.35 4.76
C GLY A 228 -9.39 24.31 4.49
N LYS A 229 -8.15 24.78 4.33
CA LYS A 229 -6.99 23.95 3.99
C LYS A 229 -6.31 23.38 5.23
N TYR A 230 -5.98 22.09 5.20
CA TYR A 230 -5.09 21.46 6.19
C TYR A 230 -4.07 20.55 5.50
N LEU A 231 -2.80 20.81 5.76
CA LEU A 231 -1.67 20.17 5.08
C LEU A 231 -1.80 20.25 3.55
N ARG A 232 -2.11 19.11 2.91
CA ARG A 232 -2.12 18.91 1.46
C ARG A 232 -3.52 18.95 0.84
N TYR A 233 -4.58 19.04 1.65
CA TYR A 233 -5.97 18.92 1.18
C TYR A 233 -6.84 20.10 1.63
N ASN A 234 -7.94 20.30 0.89
CA ASN A 234 -9.02 21.21 1.27
C ASN A 234 -10.13 20.39 1.95
N TYR A 235 -10.81 21.00 2.91
CA TYR A 235 -11.84 20.32 3.68
C TYR A 235 -13.12 21.13 3.71
N ALA A 236 -14.24 20.42 3.65
CA ALA A 236 -15.57 20.96 3.86
C ALA A 236 -16.37 20.08 4.84
N LYS A 237 -17.42 20.64 5.41
CA LYS A 237 -18.30 19.97 6.37
C LYS A 237 -19.71 19.90 5.83
N PHE A 238 -20.36 18.77 6.04
CA PHE A 238 -21.76 18.56 5.73
C PHE A 238 -22.49 18.08 6.98
N ASP A 239 -23.34 18.94 7.52
CA ASP A 239 -24.16 18.65 8.69
C ASP A 239 -25.52 18.08 8.26
N PHE A 240 -25.83 16.88 8.71
CA PHE A 240 -27.09 16.18 8.47
C PHE A 240 -27.76 15.74 9.78
N SER A 241 -27.50 16.45 10.87
CA SER A 241 -28.02 16.18 12.21
C SER A 241 -29.55 16.13 12.27
N SER A 242 -30.23 16.82 11.35
CA SER A 242 -31.68 16.83 11.20
C SER A 242 -32.27 15.46 10.82
N VAL A 243 -31.47 14.55 10.26
CA VAL A 243 -31.90 13.17 9.95
C VAL A 243 -31.93 12.35 11.24
N LYS A 244 -33.14 12.03 11.70
CA LYS A 244 -33.38 11.29 12.96
C LYS A 244 -34.03 9.93 12.77
N GLU A 245 -34.65 9.69 11.61
CA GLU A 245 -35.36 8.44 11.34
C GLU A 245 -34.37 7.26 11.38
N SER A 246 -34.70 6.21 12.13
CA SER A 246 -33.84 5.03 12.18
C SER A 246 -33.76 4.32 10.82
N GLY A 247 -32.59 3.81 10.46
CA GLY A 247 -32.39 3.13 9.19
C GLY A 247 -30.94 3.00 8.75
N ILE A 248 -30.76 2.53 7.51
CA ILE A 248 -29.48 2.39 6.83
C ILE A 248 -29.37 3.49 5.79
N TYR A 249 -28.23 4.20 5.79
CA TYR A 249 -28.03 5.41 5.02
C TYR A 249 -26.68 5.42 4.31
N TYR A 250 -26.54 6.27 3.29
CA TYR A 250 -25.25 6.71 2.76
C TYR A 250 -25.29 8.21 2.47
N ILE A 251 -24.10 8.82 2.39
CA ILE A 251 -23.90 10.21 1.97
C ILE A 251 -23.48 10.21 0.50
N GLN A 252 -24.02 11.14 -0.27
CA GLN A 252 -23.61 11.41 -1.65
C GLN A 252 -23.11 12.85 -1.78
N TYR A 253 -21.91 12.99 -2.37
CA TYR A 253 -21.29 14.26 -2.72
C TYR A 253 -20.84 14.24 -4.18
N GLY A 254 -21.54 14.99 -5.03
CA GLY A 254 -21.43 14.85 -6.48
C GLY A 254 -21.76 13.41 -6.90
N ASP A 255 -20.83 12.77 -7.60
CA ASP A 255 -20.93 11.38 -8.04
C ASP A 255 -20.40 10.36 -7.02
N ASN A 256 -19.78 10.83 -5.93
CA ASN A 256 -19.17 9.96 -4.91
C ASN A 256 -20.21 9.57 -3.86
N LYS A 257 -20.29 8.27 -3.58
CA LYS A 257 -21.14 7.70 -2.53
C LYS A 257 -20.27 7.05 -1.47
N THR A 258 -20.63 7.25 -0.21
CA THR A 258 -20.01 6.52 0.90
C THR A 258 -20.47 5.06 0.93
N ASN A 259 -19.76 4.26 1.73
CA ASN A 259 -20.36 3.05 2.29
C ASN A 259 -21.59 3.39 3.16
N THR A 260 -22.33 2.36 3.54
CA THR A 260 -23.52 2.52 4.37
C THR A 260 -23.20 2.69 5.85
N PHE A 261 -24.01 3.44 6.57
CA PHE A 261 -23.99 3.56 8.03
C PHE A 261 -25.42 3.50 8.60
N ARG A 262 -25.53 3.30 9.92
CA ARG A 262 -26.81 3.21 10.61
C ARG A 262 -27.12 4.52 11.33
N ILE A 263 -28.39 4.90 11.33
CA ILE A 263 -28.94 5.81 12.35
C ILE A 263 -29.87 4.97 13.21
N ASN A 264 -29.56 4.83 14.49
CA ASN A 264 -30.33 4.03 15.44
C ASN A 264 -29.97 4.43 16.88
N GLU A 265 -30.90 4.29 17.82
CA GLU A 265 -30.65 4.56 19.25
C GLU A 265 -29.52 3.69 19.81
N ASN A 266 -29.42 2.44 19.35
CA ASN A 266 -28.56 1.39 19.90
C ASN A 266 -27.31 1.14 19.03
N VAL A 267 -26.86 2.14 18.28
CA VAL A 267 -25.80 1.95 17.27
C VAL A 267 -24.44 1.57 17.87
N TYR A 268 -24.24 1.87 19.16
CA TYR A 268 -22.99 1.65 19.88
C TYR A 268 -23.02 0.46 20.85
N ASP A 269 -24.15 -0.23 21.01
CA ASP A 269 -24.33 -1.25 22.07
C ASP A 269 -23.32 -2.40 21.95
N ASP A 270 -23.00 -2.81 20.71
CA ASP A 270 -22.18 -4.00 20.42
C ASP A 270 -20.76 -3.66 19.90
N VAL A 271 -20.35 -2.39 19.86
CA VAL A 271 -19.08 -1.99 19.20
C VAL A 271 -17.84 -2.51 19.92
N TRP A 272 -18.00 -2.89 21.19
CA TRP A 272 -16.93 -3.42 22.02
C TRP A 272 -16.74 -4.93 21.85
N HIS A 273 -17.71 -5.66 21.29
CA HIS A 273 -17.63 -7.12 21.14
C HIS A 273 -16.37 -7.54 20.38
N PRO A 274 -16.03 -7.00 19.19
CA PRO A 274 -14.82 -7.44 18.47
C PRO A 274 -13.53 -7.19 19.25
N THR A 275 -13.51 -6.15 20.10
CA THR A 275 -12.36 -5.86 20.95
C THR A 275 -12.18 -6.92 22.03
N MET A 276 -13.28 -7.37 22.65
CA MET A 276 -13.25 -8.39 23.71
C MET A 276 -13.15 -9.82 23.17
N ASP A 277 -13.82 -10.11 22.06
CA ASP A 277 -13.93 -11.45 21.50
C ASP A 277 -12.72 -11.81 20.64
N VAL A 278 -12.09 -10.82 19.99
CA VAL A 278 -10.99 -11.06 19.04
C VAL A 278 -9.74 -10.30 19.45
N TRP A 279 -9.80 -8.97 19.56
CA TRP A 279 -8.58 -8.17 19.70
C TRP A 279 -7.80 -8.50 20.98
N PHE A 280 -8.43 -8.42 22.16
CA PHE A 280 -7.76 -8.70 23.44
C PHE A 280 -7.23 -10.14 23.51
N PRO A 281 -8.01 -11.20 23.19
CA PRO A 281 -7.51 -12.57 23.19
C PRO A 281 -6.30 -12.75 22.27
N VAL A 282 -6.33 -12.20 21.05
CA VAL A 282 -5.21 -12.34 20.09
C VAL A 282 -3.92 -11.69 20.61
N GLN A 283 -3.98 -10.72 21.53
CA GLN A 283 -2.79 -10.13 22.14
C GLN A 283 -2.23 -10.93 23.34
N MET A 284 -2.87 -12.01 23.79
CA MET A 284 -2.42 -12.80 24.95
C MET A 284 -1.31 -13.80 24.60
N ASP A 285 -0.10 -13.31 24.37
CA ASP A 285 1.11 -14.03 23.96
C ASP A 285 1.48 -15.34 24.71
N HIS A 286 1.00 -15.53 25.93
CA HIS A 286 1.31 -16.66 26.81
C HIS A 286 0.20 -17.73 26.86
N MET A 287 -0.83 -17.63 26.03
CA MET A 287 -1.93 -18.58 25.93
C MET A 287 -2.05 -19.14 24.53
N GLN A 288 -2.53 -20.38 24.39
CA GLN A 288 -3.02 -20.86 23.10
C GLN A 288 -4.37 -20.20 22.81
N VAL A 289 -4.43 -19.40 21.75
CA VAL A 289 -5.63 -18.65 21.37
C VAL A 289 -6.23 -19.23 20.10
N ASN A 290 -7.44 -19.78 20.26
CA ASN A 290 -8.23 -20.35 19.17
C ASN A 290 -9.49 -19.49 18.95
N GLU A 291 -9.61 -18.92 17.75
CA GLU A 291 -10.81 -18.26 17.25
C GLU A 291 -11.54 -19.22 16.30
N ALA A 292 -12.50 -19.96 16.86
CA ALA A 292 -13.29 -20.98 16.17
C ALA A 292 -12.45 -22.09 15.49
N TYR A 293 -12.04 -21.89 14.23
CA TYR A 293 -11.23 -22.86 13.47
C TYR A 293 -9.79 -22.37 13.24
N ARG A 294 -9.48 -21.15 13.65
CA ARG A 294 -8.18 -20.50 13.46
C ARG A 294 -7.42 -20.46 14.77
N VAL A 295 -6.22 -21.02 14.77
CA VAL A 295 -5.26 -20.80 15.87
C VAL A 295 -4.43 -19.56 15.54
N TRP A 296 -4.38 -18.61 16.47
CA TRP A 296 -3.61 -17.38 16.31
C TRP A 296 -2.15 -17.55 16.74
N HIS A 297 -1.94 -18.12 17.92
CA HIS A 297 -0.63 -18.45 18.49
C HIS A 297 -0.79 -19.42 19.69
N GLY A 298 0.32 -19.75 20.32
CA GLY A 298 0.47 -20.80 21.33
C GLY A 298 0.79 -22.16 20.72
N GLU A 299 1.47 -23.00 21.51
CA GLU A 299 1.86 -24.37 21.16
C GLU A 299 0.81 -25.39 21.59
#